data_AF-A0A842YGR4-F1
#
_entry.id   AF-A0A842YGR4-F1
#
_cell.length_a   1.000
_cell.length_b   1.000
_cell.length_c   1.000
_cell.angle_alpha   90.00
_cell.angle_beta   90.00
_cell.angle_gamma   90.00
#
_symmetry.space_group_name_H-M   'P 1'
#
loop_
_entity.id
_entity.type
_entity.pdbx_description
1 polymer ?
#
loop_
_entity_poly.entity_id
_entity_poly.type
_entity_poly.pdbx_seq_one_letter_code
_entity_poly.pdbx_strand_id
1 'polypeptide(L)'
;MQSWEIKDPVHGYIELYKPEIDIVDSPQFQRLRRLRQLSAAFLTYPGAEHTRFHHSLGVLHIAGKIAQRLQNSGLITEEEMQKLRLGGLLHDIGHGPFSHLFEEVLQKRDLNHEQMTTRIIKETTIADILREHGLDPEEMSTLSIGQHENKKPYMNQIIAGQFSADVLDYLPRDSYFTGVEYGKVDIDRLIRS
;
A
#
# COMPACT_ATOMS: atom_id res chain seq x y z
N MET A 1 20.97 -10.42 -1.33
CA MET A 1 19.88 -10.30 -2.32
C MET A 1 20.05 -8.96 -3.03
N GLN A 2 19.75 -8.88 -4.33
CA GLN A 2 19.79 -7.61 -5.05
C GLN A 2 18.61 -6.76 -4.58
N SER A 3 18.88 -5.66 -3.87
CA SER A 3 17.89 -4.65 -3.50
C SER A 3 17.95 -3.48 -4.48
N TRP A 4 16.79 -2.94 -4.82
CA TRP A 4 16.68 -1.73 -5.64
C TRP A 4 16.13 -0.61 -4.77
N GLU A 5 16.54 0.62 -5.04
CA GLU A 5 16.07 1.80 -4.30
C GLU A 5 15.31 2.74 -5.22
N ILE A 6 14.18 3.25 -4.72
CA ILE A 6 13.44 4.34 -5.36
C ILE A 6 13.53 5.58 -4.48
N LYS A 7 13.91 6.70 -5.08
CA LYS A 7 13.85 8.00 -4.40
C LYS A 7 12.41 8.46 -4.28
N ASP A 8 11.94 8.65 -3.05
CA ASP A 8 10.63 9.21 -2.72
C ASP A 8 10.79 10.57 -2.02
N PRO A 9 10.01 11.60 -2.39
CA PRO A 9 10.14 12.93 -1.78
C PRO A 9 9.68 12.99 -0.31
N VAL A 10 8.84 12.05 0.14
CA VAL A 10 8.30 12.03 1.51
C VAL A 10 9.16 11.17 2.42
N HIS A 11 9.51 9.96 1.98
CA HIS A 11 10.19 8.95 2.79
C HIS A 11 11.68 8.77 2.49
N GLY A 12 12.23 9.51 1.52
CA GLY A 12 13.65 9.46 1.19
C GLY A 12 13.98 8.35 0.20
N TYR A 13 14.50 7.22 0.66
CA TYR A 13 14.81 6.07 -0.19
C TYR A 13 13.97 4.88 0.25
N ILE A 14 13.22 4.30 -0.70
CA ILE A 14 12.39 3.13 -0.50
C ILE A 14 13.11 1.94 -1.12
N GLU A 15 13.56 1.02 -0.27
CA GLU A 15 14.13 -0.26 -0.68
C GLU A 15 13.04 -1.22 -1.15
N LEU A 16 13.30 -1.91 -2.27
CA LEU A 16 12.48 -2.96 -2.83
C LEU A 16 13.26 -4.26 -2.95
N TYR A 17 12.58 -5.36 -2.59
CA TYR A 17 13.07 -6.73 -2.74
C TYR A 17 12.48 -7.39 -3.98
N LYS A 18 13.06 -8.52 -4.40
CA LYS A 18 12.70 -9.18 -5.67
C LYS A 18 11.18 -9.41 -5.87
N PRO A 19 10.40 -9.93 -4.90
CA PRO A 19 8.96 -10.08 -5.06
C PRO A 19 8.22 -8.76 -5.29
N GLU A 20 8.70 -7.70 -4.65
CA GLU A 20 8.11 -6.35 -4.73
C GLU A 20 8.44 -5.71 -6.07
N ILE A 21 9.66 -5.87 -6.57
CA ILE A 21 10.09 -5.39 -7.90
C ILE A 21 9.22 -6.04 -8.98
N ASP A 22 9.03 -7.35 -8.94
CA ASP A 22 8.25 -8.07 -9.96
C ASP A 22 6.78 -7.62 -9.96
N ILE A 23 6.20 -7.36 -8.79
CA ILE A 23 4.86 -6.76 -8.67
C ILE A 23 4.85 -5.33 -9.20
N VAL A 24 5.82 -4.50 -8.82
CA VAL A 24 5.91 -3.10 -9.25
C VAL A 24 5.99 -2.99 -10.76
N ASP A 25 6.71 -3.89 -11.43
CA ASP A 25 6.87 -3.91 -12.88
C ASP A 25 5.68 -4.54 -13.64
N SER A 26 4.71 -5.11 -12.92
CA SER A 26 3.49 -5.65 -13.53
C SER A 26 2.59 -4.56 -14.13
N PRO A 27 1.84 -4.86 -15.21
CA PRO A 27 0.93 -3.88 -15.82
C PRO A 27 -0.21 -3.46 -14.88
N GLN A 28 -0.63 -4.33 -13.96
CA GLN A 28 -1.69 -4.07 -12.98
C GLN A 28 -1.23 -3.01 -11.99
N PHE A 29 0.00 -3.10 -11.49
CA PHE A 29 0.55 -2.13 -10.56
C PHE A 29 0.96 -0.82 -11.26
N GLN A 30 1.59 -0.91 -12.44
CA GLN A 30 1.98 0.28 -13.24
C GLN A 30 0.77 1.14 -13.64
N ARG A 31 -0.45 0.58 -13.66
CA ARG A 31 -1.68 1.35 -13.87
C ARG A 31 -1.87 2.46 -12.83
N LEU A 32 -1.44 2.25 -11.59
CA LEU A 32 -1.58 3.22 -10.50
C LEU A 32 -0.85 4.55 -10.78
N ARG A 33 0.09 4.59 -11.74
CA ARG A 33 0.73 5.84 -12.21
C ARG A 33 -0.24 6.80 -12.90
N ARG A 34 -1.42 6.32 -13.31
CA ARG A 34 -2.44 7.12 -14.01
C ARG A 34 -3.63 7.45 -13.11
N LEU A 35 -3.59 7.05 -11.84
CA LEU A 35 -4.66 7.25 -10.87
C LEU A 35 -4.20 8.26 -9.82
N ARG A 36 -4.68 9.50 -9.92
CA ARG A 36 -4.41 10.55 -8.92
C ARG A 36 -4.96 10.15 -7.56
N GLN A 37 -4.20 10.40 -6.50
CA GLN A 37 -4.59 10.11 -5.13
C GLN A 37 -5.87 10.87 -4.76
N LEU A 38 -5.82 12.20 -4.92
CA LEU A 38 -6.87 13.13 -4.47
C LEU A 38 -7.88 13.50 -5.57
N SER A 39 -8.10 12.61 -6.54
CA SER A 39 -9.08 12.79 -7.62
C SER A 39 -8.98 14.15 -8.33
N ALA A 40 -9.93 15.06 -8.10
CA ALA A 40 -10.02 16.37 -8.74
C ALA A 40 -9.39 17.50 -7.91
N ALA A 41 -8.76 17.20 -6.77
CA ALA A 41 -8.14 18.20 -5.90
C ALA A 41 -7.07 19.02 -6.62
N PHE A 42 -6.44 18.48 -7.68
CA PHE A 42 -5.50 19.21 -8.52
C PHE A 42 -6.10 20.48 -9.17
N LEU A 43 -7.43 20.56 -9.30
CA LEU A 43 -8.11 21.77 -9.78
C LEU A 43 -8.08 22.93 -8.77
N THR A 44 -7.92 22.63 -7.48
CA THR A 44 -7.81 23.61 -6.39
C THR A 44 -6.37 23.75 -5.88
N TYR A 45 -5.66 22.63 -5.78
CA TYR A 45 -4.26 22.52 -5.36
C TYR A 45 -3.44 21.96 -6.52
N PRO A 46 -2.89 22.80 -7.43
CA PRO A 46 -2.19 22.32 -8.63
C PRO A 46 -1.01 21.37 -8.39
N GLY A 47 -0.47 21.32 -7.17
CA GLY A 47 0.56 20.36 -6.77
C GLY A 47 0.04 18.95 -6.45
N ALA A 48 -1.26 18.76 -6.24
CA ALA A 48 -1.91 17.49 -5.89
C ALA A 48 -2.01 16.51 -7.09
N GLU A 49 -0.89 16.34 -7.79
CA GLU A 49 -0.73 15.48 -8.98
C GLU A 49 -0.17 14.10 -8.63
N HIS A 50 0.17 13.86 -7.35
CA HIS A 50 0.64 12.56 -6.90
C HIS A 50 -0.42 11.48 -7.11
N THR A 51 0.08 10.27 -7.32
CA THR A 51 -0.73 9.13 -7.75
C THR A 51 -0.67 8.02 -6.74
N ARG A 52 -1.65 7.10 -6.81
CA ARG A 52 -1.71 5.90 -5.98
C ARG A 52 -0.43 5.06 -6.06
N PHE A 53 0.28 5.10 -7.20
CA PHE A 53 1.58 4.43 -7.33
C PHE A 53 2.60 4.90 -6.28
N HIS A 54 2.73 6.21 -6.07
CA HIS A 54 3.69 6.76 -5.11
C HIS A 54 3.26 6.42 -3.68
N HIS A 55 1.97 6.54 -3.42
CA HIS A 55 1.35 6.21 -2.14
C HIS A 55 1.57 4.73 -1.78
N SER A 56 1.24 3.79 -2.66
CA SER A 56 1.43 2.34 -2.44
C SER A 56 2.89 1.97 -2.14
N LEU A 57 3.87 2.61 -2.79
CA LEU A 57 5.29 2.43 -2.45
C LEU A 57 5.62 2.93 -1.04
N GLY A 58 5.07 4.07 -0.65
CA GLY A 58 5.25 4.63 0.69
C GLY A 58 4.57 3.80 1.79
N VAL A 59 3.39 3.24 1.52
CA VAL A 59 2.71 2.30 2.43
C VAL A 59 3.53 1.03 2.61
N LEU A 60 4.08 0.45 1.54
CA LEU A 60 5.05 -0.65 1.64
C LEU A 60 6.24 -0.29 2.53
N HIS A 61 6.78 0.92 2.39
CA HIS A 61 7.93 1.37 3.17
C HIS A 61 7.60 1.46 4.66
N ILE A 62 6.49 2.11 5.01
CA ILE A 62 6.07 2.28 6.41
C ILE A 62 5.69 0.93 7.03
N ALA A 63 4.93 0.09 6.30
CA ALA A 63 4.61 -1.26 6.75
C ALA A 63 5.89 -2.08 7.01
N GLY A 64 6.91 -1.94 6.16
CA GLY A 64 8.22 -2.54 6.36
C GLY A 64 8.96 -2.03 7.60
N LYS A 65 8.93 -0.72 7.88
CA LYS A 65 9.52 -0.15 9.10
C LYS A 65 8.84 -0.68 10.37
N ILE A 66 7.50 -0.75 10.37
CA ILE A 66 6.73 -1.32 11.49
C ILE A 66 7.07 -2.80 11.65
N ALA A 67 7.04 -3.57 10.55
CA ALA A 67 7.33 -4.99 10.54
C ALA A 67 8.76 -5.28 11.06
N GLN A 68 9.77 -4.51 10.63
CA GLN A 68 11.14 -4.66 11.12
C GLN A 68 11.24 -4.51 12.64
N ARG A 69 10.48 -3.59 13.23
CA ARG A 69 10.43 -3.45 14.69
C ARG A 69 9.80 -4.66 15.37
N LEU A 70 8.69 -5.15 14.84
CA LEU A 70 8.02 -6.34 15.36
C LEU A 70 8.90 -7.59 15.22
N GLN A 71 9.64 -7.71 14.12
CA GLN A 71 10.59 -8.79 13.88
C GLN A 71 11.73 -8.74 14.90
N ASN A 72 12.31 -7.56 15.14
CA ASN A 72 13.38 -7.38 16.14
C ASN A 72 12.91 -7.74 17.57
N SER A 73 11.62 -7.57 17.86
CA SER A 73 11.00 -7.96 19.12
C SER A 73 10.57 -9.43 19.17
N GLY A 74 10.80 -10.20 18.11
CA GLY A 74 10.43 -11.62 18.01
C GLY A 74 8.92 -11.88 17.85
N LEU A 75 8.13 -10.85 17.52
CA LEU A 75 6.67 -10.97 17.39
C LEU A 75 6.25 -11.50 16.02
N ILE A 76 7.04 -11.23 14.99
CA ILE A 76 6.79 -11.71 13.63
C ILE A 76 8.04 -12.34 13.00
N THR A 77 7.82 -13.22 12.04
CA THR A 77 8.87 -13.83 11.22
C THR A 77 9.28 -12.93 10.05
N GLU A 78 10.37 -13.27 9.38
CA GLU A 78 10.79 -12.59 8.15
C GLU A 78 9.79 -12.79 7.00
N GLU A 79 9.14 -13.95 6.94
CA GLU A 79 8.05 -14.22 6.01
C GLU A 79 6.84 -13.30 6.27
N GLU A 80 6.42 -13.15 7.53
CA GLU A 80 5.32 -12.26 7.92
C GLU A 80 5.68 -10.78 7.64
N MET A 81 6.94 -10.40 7.79
CA MET A 81 7.42 -9.07 7.39
C MET A 81 7.29 -8.84 5.87
N GLN A 82 7.69 -9.83 5.05
CA GLN A 82 7.53 -9.76 3.59
C GLN A 82 6.05 -9.66 3.19
N LYS A 83 5.17 -10.42 3.86
CA LYS A 83 3.71 -10.35 3.67
C LYS A 83 3.14 -8.99 4.03
N LEU A 84 3.56 -8.38 5.14
CA LEU A 84 3.10 -7.03 5.53
C LEU A 84 3.53 -5.97 4.51
N ARG A 85 4.76 -6.04 4.01
CA ARG A 85 5.25 -5.11 2.98
C ARG A 85 4.44 -5.24 1.70
N LEU A 86 4.20 -6.46 1.24
CA LEU A 86 3.41 -6.73 0.04
C LEU A 86 1.92 -6.40 0.21
N GLY A 87 1.36 -6.64 1.40
CA GLY A 87 -0.01 -6.23 1.73
C GLY A 87 -0.16 -4.71 1.65
N GLY A 88 0.82 -3.96 2.19
CA GLY A 88 0.87 -2.51 2.06
C GLY A 88 1.04 -2.04 0.61
N LEU A 89 1.86 -2.74 -0.19
CA LEU A 89 2.01 -2.44 -1.61
C LEU A 89 0.70 -2.62 -2.39
N LEU A 90 -0.03 -3.70 -2.12
CA LEU A 90 -1.18 -4.12 -2.92
C LEU A 90 -2.51 -3.55 -2.43
N HIS A 91 -2.59 -2.95 -1.24
CA HIS A 91 -3.85 -2.52 -0.61
C HIS A 91 -4.76 -1.71 -1.54
N ASP A 92 -4.13 -0.85 -2.34
CA ASP A 92 -4.77 0.13 -3.20
C ASP A 92 -4.92 -0.28 -4.67
N ILE A 93 -4.49 -1.50 -5.04
CA ILE A 93 -4.43 -1.95 -6.43
C ILE A 93 -5.82 -2.02 -7.10
N GLY A 94 -6.86 -2.17 -6.28
CA GLY A 94 -8.27 -2.20 -6.68
C GLY A 94 -8.89 -0.86 -7.07
N HIS A 95 -8.23 0.27 -6.78
CA HIS A 95 -8.83 1.56 -7.08
C HIS A 95 -9.01 1.84 -8.58
N GLY A 96 -10.16 2.42 -8.90
CA GLY A 96 -10.50 2.92 -10.24
C GLY A 96 -10.14 4.40 -10.44
N PRO A 97 -10.41 4.95 -11.64
CA PRO A 97 -10.20 6.37 -11.93
C PRO A 97 -11.05 7.25 -11.00
N PHE A 98 -10.57 8.42 -10.60
CA PHE A 98 -11.30 9.34 -9.71
C PHE A 98 -11.68 8.78 -8.32
N SER A 99 -11.01 7.71 -7.85
CA SER A 99 -11.12 7.17 -6.49
C SER A 99 -12.59 7.00 -6.06
N HIS A 100 -13.05 7.74 -5.05
CA HIS A 100 -14.41 7.66 -4.50
C HIS A 100 -15.54 7.92 -5.52
N LEU A 101 -15.32 8.77 -6.53
CA LEU A 101 -16.34 9.01 -7.56
C LEU A 101 -16.64 7.73 -8.37
N PHE A 102 -15.64 6.87 -8.53
CA PHE A 102 -15.83 5.59 -9.21
C PHE A 102 -16.41 4.52 -8.28
N GLU A 103 -16.21 4.63 -6.96
CA GLU A 103 -16.91 3.77 -6.00
C GLU A 103 -18.42 3.93 -6.10
N GLU A 104 -18.94 5.14 -6.27
CA GLU A 104 -20.39 5.36 -6.49
C GLU A 104 -20.91 4.63 -7.74
N VAL A 105 -20.07 4.51 -8.78
CA VAL A 105 -20.39 3.77 -10.01
C VAL A 105 -20.30 2.27 -9.78
N LEU A 106 -19.29 1.81 -9.04
CA LEU A 106 -19.12 0.39 -8.69
C LEU A 106 -20.21 -0.11 -7.76
N GLN A 107 -20.67 0.71 -6.81
CA GLN A 107 -21.77 0.39 -5.90
C GLN A 107 -23.07 0.10 -6.65
N LYS A 108 -23.30 0.72 -7.82
CA LYS A 108 -24.43 0.37 -8.71
C LYS A 108 -24.36 -1.04 -9.28
N ARG A 109 -23.22 -1.72 -9.11
CA ARG A 109 -22.96 -3.12 -9.49
C ARG A 109 -22.61 -3.98 -8.27
N ASP A 110 -22.88 -3.51 -7.06
CA ASP A 110 -22.51 -4.16 -5.80
C ASP A 110 -21.02 -4.49 -5.69
N LEU A 111 -20.17 -3.62 -6.27
CA LEU A 111 -18.72 -3.72 -6.21
C LEU A 111 -18.10 -2.58 -5.38
N ASN A 112 -17.01 -2.86 -4.67
CA ASN A 112 -16.15 -1.86 -4.02
C ASN A 112 -14.66 -2.07 -4.39
N HIS A 113 -13.78 -1.16 -3.95
CA HIS A 113 -12.35 -1.25 -4.27
C HIS A 113 -11.67 -2.45 -3.60
N GLU A 114 -12.08 -2.87 -2.39
CA GLU A 114 -11.52 -4.05 -1.71
C GLU A 114 -11.79 -5.35 -2.48
N GLN A 115 -13.01 -5.52 -2.99
CA GLN A 115 -13.36 -6.63 -3.86
C GLN A 115 -12.55 -6.58 -5.16
N MET A 116 -12.32 -5.39 -5.72
CA MET A 116 -11.47 -5.23 -6.89
C MET A 116 -10.00 -5.56 -6.58
N THR A 117 -9.48 -5.14 -5.43
CA THR A 117 -8.14 -5.51 -4.93
C THR A 117 -8.01 -7.02 -4.89
N THR A 118 -8.98 -7.69 -4.28
CA THR A 118 -9.02 -9.16 -4.17
C THR A 118 -9.03 -9.83 -5.53
N ARG A 119 -9.88 -9.37 -6.45
CA ARG A 119 -9.95 -9.92 -7.82
C ARG A 119 -8.67 -9.69 -8.61
N ILE A 120 -8.08 -8.50 -8.53
CA ILE A 120 -6.81 -8.23 -9.23
C ILE A 120 -5.71 -9.14 -8.71
N ILE A 121 -5.61 -9.32 -7.39
CA ILE A 121 -4.58 -10.18 -6.78
C ILE A 121 -4.77 -11.63 -7.20
N LYS A 122 -6.01 -12.13 -7.28
CA LYS A 122 -6.31 -13.55 -7.54
C LYS A 122 -6.45 -13.94 -9.01
N GLU A 123 -6.91 -13.03 -9.87
CA GLU A 123 -7.33 -13.31 -11.24
C GLU A 123 -6.35 -12.77 -12.31
N THR A 124 -5.21 -12.20 -11.92
CA THR A 124 -4.24 -11.61 -12.86
C THR A 124 -2.82 -12.15 -12.65
N THR A 125 -1.87 -11.65 -13.44
CA THR A 125 -0.44 -12.00 -13.33
C THR A 125 0.16 -11.70 -11.94
N ILE A 126 -0.50 -10.89 -11.12
CA ILE A 126 -0.13 -10.72 -9.71
C ILE A 126 -0.17 -12.06 -8.97
N ALA A 127 -1.19 -12.90 -9.22
CA ALA A 127 -1.30 -14.22 -8.61
C ALA A 127 -0.12 -15.12 -8.98
N ASP A 128 0.32 -15.05 -10.24
CA ASP A 128 1.42 -15.86 -10.76
C ASP A 128 2.74 -15.42 -10.12
N ILE A 129 3.01 -14.12 -10.06
CA ILE A 129 4.20 -13.56 -9.39
C ILE A 129 4.22 -13.95 -7.91
N LEU A 130 3.09 -13.85 -7.20
CA LEU A 130 3.02 -14.26 -5.79
C LEU A 130 3.37 -15.74 -5.61
N ARG A 131 2.83 -16.63 -6.46
CA ARG A 131 3.11 -18.07 -6.41
C ARG A 131 4.57 -18.39 -6.73
N GLU A 132 5.18 -17.69 -7.69
CA GLU A 132 6.61 -17.85 -8.02
C GLU A 132 7.52 -17.53 -6.83
N HIS A 133 7.10 -16.61 -5.97
CA HIS A 133 7.80 -16.25 -4.73
C HIS A 133 7.31 -17.04 -3.49
N GLY A 134 6.51 -18.08 -3.69
CA GLY A 134 6.04 -18.98 -2.61
C GLY A 134 4.96 -18.38 -1.69
N LEU A 135 4.25 -17.35 -2.16
CA LEU A 135 3.17 -16.70 -1.43
C LEU A 135 1.80 -17.16 -1.94
N ASP A 136 0.83 -17.28 -1.04
CA ASP A 136 -0.55 -17.62 -1.38
C ASP A 136 -1.33 -16.36 -1.81
N PRO A 137 -1.86 -16.28 -3.05
CA PRO A 137 -2.68 -15.16 -3.48
C PRO A 137 -3.94 -14.96 -2.64
N GLU A 138 -4.53 -16.01 -2.05
CA GLU A 138 -5.72 -15.85 -1.20
C GLU A 138 -5.35 -15.11 0.09
N GLU A 139 -4.33 -15.61 0.80
CA GLU A 139 -3.77 -14.96 1.97
C GLU A 139 -3.42 -13.50 1.69
N MET A 140 -2.67 -13.24 0.63
CA MET A 140 -2.26 -11.87 0.27
C MET A 140 -3.44 -10.97 -0.08
N SER A 141 -4.48 -11.51 -0.73
CA SER A 141 -5.67 -10.73 -1.07
C SER A 141 -6.42 -10.25 0.17
N THR A 142 -6.63 -11.14 1.15
CA THR A 142 -7.32 -10.82 2.40
C THR A 142 -6.48 -9.91 3.31
N LEU A 143 -5.16 -10.08 3.31
CA LEU A 143 -4.25 -9.22 4.08
C LEU A 143 -4.21 -7.80 3.52
N SER A 144 -4.19 -7.65 2.19
CA SER A 144 -4.14 -6.35 1.51
C SER A 144 -5.37 -5.48 1.81
N ILE A 145 -6.50 -6.09 2.19
CA ILE A 145 -7.72 -5.38 2.61
C ILE A 145 -7.92 -5.38 4.13
N GLY A 146 -6.94 -5.85 4.91
CA GLY A 146 -7.03 -5.89 6.37
C GLY A 146 -8.07 -6.88 6.93
N GLN A 147 -8.44 -7.90 6.16
CA GLN A 147 -9.45 -8.91 6.54
C GLN A 147 -8.86 -10.33 6.61
N HIS A 148 -7.54 -10.45 6.73
CA HIS A 148 -6.90 -11.76 6.83
C HIS A 148 -7.25 -12.44 8.16
N GLU A 149 -7.75 -13.67 8.09
CA GLU A 149 -7.97 -14.52 9.26
C GLU A 149 -6.63 -15.00 9.82
N ASN A 150 -6.10 -14.28 10.79
CA ASN A 150 -4.83 -14.63 11.45
C ASN A 150 -4.98 -14.67 12.97
N LYS A 151 -4.00 -15.31 13.63
CA LYS A 151 -3.85 -15.30 15.09
C LYS A 151 -3.30 -13.96 15.62
N LYS A 152 -2.93 -13.04 14.73
CA LYS A 152 -2.14 -11.83 14.99
C LYS A 152 -2.89 -10.60 14.45
N PRO A 153 -3.97 -10.16 15.11
CA PRO A 153 -4.90 -9.15 14.57
C PRO A 153 -4.21 -7.81 14.24
N TYR A 154 -3.07 -7.53 14.88
CA TYR A 154 -2.25 -6.36 14.57
C TYR A 154 -1.74 -6.34 13.12
N MET A 155 -1.60 -7.48 12.44
CA MET A 155 -1.21 -7.50 11.02
C MET A 155 -2.23 -6.78 10.15
N ASN A 156 -3.53 -6.98 10.42
CA ASN A 156 -4.60 -6.28 9.73
C ASN A 156 -4.63 -4.81 10.10
N GLN A 157 -4.36 -4.47 11.38
CA GLN A 157 -4.32 -3.09 11.85
C GLN A 157 -3.18 -2.26 11.24
N ILE A 158 -2.06 -2.90 10.91
CA ILE A 158 -0.95 -2.25 10.21
C ILE A 158 -1.37 -1.84 8.79
N ILE A 159 -2.27 -2.58 8.15
CA ILE A 159 -2.76 -2.25 6.80
C ILE A 159 -3.97 -1.31 6.84
N ALA A 160 -4.99 -1.64 7.64
CA ALA A 160 -6.30 -0.99 7.62
C ALA A 160 -6.79 -0.50 9.01
N GLY A 161 -5.88 -0.29 9.97
CA GLY A 161 -6.19 0.30 11.28
C GLY A 161 -6.15 1.83 11.31
N GLN A 162 -6.51 2.42 12.46
CA GLN A 162 -6.53 3.89 12.64
C GLN A 162 -5.15 4.56 12.53
N PHE A 163 -4.09 3.82 12.83
CA PHE A 163 -2.69 4.24 12.71
C PHE A 163 -1.94 3.32 11.75
N SER A 164 -2.61 2.92 10.66
CA SER A 164 -2.03 2.04 9.65
C SER A 164 -0.92 2.71 8.86
N ALA A 165 -0.15 1.90 8.15
CA ALA A 165 0.83 2.35 7.17
C ALA A 165 0.19 3.23 6.06
N ASP A 166 -1.07 2.95 5.71
CA ASP A 166 -1.86 3.79 4.80
C ASP A 166 -2.01 5.22 5.34
N VAL A 167 -2.55 5.37 6.55
CA VAL A 167 -2.72 6.68 7.22
C VAL A 167 -1.40 7.41 7.39
N LEU A 168 -0.37 6.69 7.80
CA LEU A 168 0.96 7.24 8.02
C LEU A 168 1.67 7.64 6.70
N ASP A 169 1.25 7.12 5.54
CA ASP A 169 1.73 7.59 4.24
C ASP A 169 0.92 8.78 3.72
N TYR A 170 -0.40 8.65 3.61
CA TYR A 170 -1.17 9.64 2.86
C TYR A 170 -1.18 11.00 3.58
N LEU A 171 -1.17 11.04 4.93
CA LEU A 171 -1.18 12.31 5.66
C LEU A 171 0.01 13.22 5.31
N PRO A 172 1.27 12.80 5.49
CA PRO A 172 2.42 13.62 5.11
C PRO A 172 2.53 13.80 3.59
N ARG A 173 2.15 12.80 2.79
CA ARG A 173 2.22 12.89 1.32
C ARG A 173 1.24 13.91 0.77
N ASP A 174 -0.02 13.84 1.17
CA ASP A 174 -1.05 14.81 0.76
C ASP A 174 -0.67 16.21 1.23
N SER A 175 -0.17 16.35 2.45
CA SER A 175 0.35 17.62 3.00
C SER A 175 1.50 18.18 2.14
N TYR A 176 2.45 17.32 1.74
CA TYR A 176 3.59 17.71 0.91
C TYR A 176 3.15 18.20 -0.47
N PHE A 177 2.29 17.45 -1.17
CA PHE A 177 1.87 17.78 -2.55
C PHE A 177 0.83 18.91 -2.61
N THR A 178 0.01 19.09 -1.59
CA THR A 178 -0.96 20.20 -1.52
C THR A 178 -0.36 21.50 -0.97
N GLY A 179 0.78 21.41 -0.27
CA GLY A 179 1.37 22.55 0.43
C GLY A 179 0.63 22.97 1.69
N VAL A 180 -0.27 22.12 2.22
CA VAL A 180 -1.04 22.39 3.44
C VAL A 180 -0.41 21.69 4.63
N GLU A 181 0.00 22.44 5.65
CA GLU A 181 0.73 21.89 6.81
C GLU A 181 -0.18 21.25 7.88
N TYR A 182 -0.86 20.14 7.57
CA TYR A 182 -1.59 19.33 8.57
C TYR A 182 -1.04 17.90 8.74
N GLY A 183 -0.17 17.43 7.83
CA GLY A 183 0.33 16.05 7.82
C GLY A 183 1.63 15.83 8.59
N LYS A 184 2.06 16.75 9.45
CA LYS A 184 3.32 16.63 10.21
C LYS A 184 3.14 15.65 11.38
N VAL A 185 3.37 14.37 11.12
CA VAL A 185 3.38 13.28 12.12
C VAL A 185 4.80 12.74 12.26
N ASP A 186 5.29 12.58 13.49
CA ASP A 186 6.56 11.91 13.75
C ASP A 186 6.39 10.39 13.68
N ILE A 187 6.38 9.87 12.45
CA ILE A 187 6.19 8.46 12.14
C ILE A 187 7.27 7.61 12.83
N ASP A 188 8.53 8.07 12.81
CA ASP A 188 9.62 7.32 13.42
C ASP A 188 9.49 7.24 14.94
N ARG A 189 8.91 8.26 15.60
CA ARG A 189 8.61 8.19 17.03
C ARG A 189 7.47 7.21 17.33
N LEU A 190 6.40 7.22 16.54
CA LEU A 190 5.28 6.28 16.69
C LEU A 190 5.71 4.83 16.48
N ILE A 191 6.56 4.56 15.50
CA ILE A 191 7.08 3.21 15.22
C ILE A 191 8.03 2.72 16.35
N ARG A 192 8.62 3.64 17.11
CA ARG A 192 9.59 3.35 18.18
C ARG A 192 9.00 3.24 19.58
N SER A 193 7.74 3.64 19.78
CA SER A 193 7.06 3.57 21.09
C SER A 193 6.63 2.15 21.41
#